data_AF-A0A8J3N0P2-F1
#
_entry.id   AF-A0A8J3N0P2-F1
#
_cell.length_a   1.000
_cell.length_b   1.000
_cell.length_c   1.000
_cell.angle_alpha   90.00
_cell.angle_beta   90.00
_cell.angle_gamma   90.00
#
_symmetry.space_group_name_H-M   'P 1'
#
loop_
_entity.id
_entity.type
_entity.pdbx_description
1 polymer ?
#
loop_
_entity_poly.entity_id
_entity_poly.type
_entity_poly.pdbx_seq_one_letter_code
_entity_poly.pdbx_strand_id
1 'polypeptide(L)'
;MSNAYSSLEASFHITVSVSRTGNCYDNAVTESFFGTLKAEYIESFPFVSRAQARQTIFEYTAGFYNRVRRHSSLGYKQLIC
;
A
#
# COMPACT_ATOMS: atom_id res chain seq x y z
N MET A 1 7.52 19.35 -3.81
CA MET A 1 6.77 19.27 -2.54
C MET A 1 6.08 20.61 -2.32
N SER A 2 4.82 20.62 -1.91
CA SER A 2 4.11 21.87 -1.57
C SER A 2 4.53 22.35 -0.18
N ASN A 3 4.64 23.66 0.03
CA ASN A 3 5.10 24.27 1.28
C ASN A 3 4.30 23.80 2.51
N ALA A 4 3.01 23.51 2.33
CA ALA A 4 2.15 22.98 3.39
C ALA A 4 2.56 21.57 3.84
N TYR A 5 2.99 20.71 2.91
CA TYR A 5 3.45 19.35 3.22
C TYR A 5 4.80 19.37 3.95
N SER A 6 5.74 20.19 3.49
CA SER A 6 7.05 20.32 4.14
C SER A 6 6.97 20.89 5.55
N SER A 7 5.99 21.74 5.81
CA SER A 7 5.73 22.27 7.16
C SER A 7 5.22 21.19 8.11
N LEU A 8 4.37 20.28 7.63
CA LEU A 8 3.88 19.15 8.41
C LEU A 8 5.00 18.14 8.68
N GLU A 9 5.81 17.82 7.68
CA GLU A 9 6.97 16.90 7.82
C GLU A 9 7.93 17.38 8.91
N ALA A 10 8.25 18.68 8.91
CA ALA A 10 9.08 19.29 9.94
C ALA A 10 8.43 19.20 11.33
N SER A 11 7.12 19.41 11.44
CA SER A 11 6.39 19.34 12.71
C SER A 11 6.35 17.93 13.33
N PHE A 12 6.33 16.89 12.49
CA PHE A 12 6.31 15.49 12.94
C PHE A 12 7.71 14.84 12.96
N HIS A 13 8.77 15.60 12.70
CA HIS A 13 10.14 15.09 12.58
C HIS A 13 10.28 13.91 11.59
N ILE A 14 9.51 13.94 10.50
CA ILE A 14 9.50 12.89 9.49
C ILE A 14 10.60 13.20 8.46
N THR A 15 11.49 12.23 8.22
CA THR A 15 12.44 12.31 7.10
C THR A 15 11.78 11.73 5.86
N VAL A 16 11.61 12.57 4.83
CA VAL A 16 10.99 12.14 3.57
C VAL A 16 12.01 11.46 2.67
N SER A 17 11.71 10.23 2.25
CA SER A 17 12.44 9.55 1.19
C SER A 17 11.93 10.01 -0.19
N VAL A 18 12.47 11.12 -0.70
CA VAL A 18 12.30 11.52 -2.10
C VAL A 18 13.53 11.08 -2.89
N SER A 19 13.43 9.94 -3.58
CA SER A 19 14.48 9.55 -4.51
C SER A 19 14.46 10.37 -5.79
N ARG A 20 15.61 10.36 -6.47
CA ARG A 20 15.79 10.96 -7.78
C ARG A 20 14.87 10.30 -8.80
N THR A 21 14.39 11.07 -9.78
CA THR A 21 13.66 10.54 -10.94
C THR A 21 14.44 9.38 -11.56
N GLY A 22 13.80 8.21 -11.71
CA GLY A 22 14.41 6.99 -12.25
C GLY A 22 14.83 5.95 -11.21
N ASN A 23 14.70 6.21 -9.90
CA ASN A 23 14.83 5.17 -8.88
C ASN A 23 13.48 4.49 -8.61
N CYS A 24 13.27 3.33 -9.23
CA CYS A 24 12.03 2.57 -9.07
C CYS A 24 11.96 1.75 -7.77
N TYR A 25 13.08 1.53 -7.08
CA TYR A 25 13.11 0.63 -5.92
C TYR A 25 12.27 1.14 -4.75
N ASP A 26 12.22 2.47 -4.54
CA ASP A 26 11.40 3.07 -3.49
C ASP A 26 9.90 2.90 -3.75
N ASN A 27 9.50 2.87 -5.03
CA ASN A 27 8.10 2.67 -5.41
C ASN A 27 7.75 1.20 -5.63
N ALA A 28 8.73 0.32 -5.85
CA ALA A 28 8.52 -1.06 -6.26
C ALA A 28 7.63 -1.85 -5.27
N VAL A 29 7.80 -1.61 -3.96
CA VAL A 29 6.97 -2.26 -2.93
C VAL A 29 5.52 -1.81 -3.03
N THR A 30 5.30 -0.51 -3.21
CA THR A 30 3.97 0.09 -3.36
C THR A 30 3.31 -0.34 -4.67
N GLU A 31 4.06 -0.37 -5.78
CA GLU A 31 3.58 -0.88 -7.07
C GLU A 31 3.19 -2.35 -7.00
N SER A 32 4.01 -3.19 -6.35
CA SER A 32 3.72 -4.61 -6.15
C SER A 32 2.44 -4.83 -5.34
N PHE A 33 2.25 -4.06 -4.25
CA PHE A 33 1.02 -4.08 -3.46
C PHE A 33 -0.20 -3.73 -4.31
N PHE A 34 -0.16 -2.60 -5.03
CA PHE A 34 -1.30 -2.14 -5.82
C PHE A 34 -1.59 -3.03 -7.03
N GLY A 35 -0.56 -3.61 -7.66
CA GLY A 35 -0.75 -4.60 -8.73
C GLY A 35 -1.48 -5.83 -8.21
N THR A 36 -1.07 -6.33 -7.06
CA THR A 36 -1.70 -7.50 -6.41
C THR A 36 -3.15 -7.21 -6.00
N LEU A 37 -3.41 -6.08 -5.34
CA LEU A 37 -4.75 -5.68 -4.93
C LEU A 37 -5.71 -5.59 -6.12
N LYS A 38 -5.23 -5.04 -7.25
CA LYS A 38 -6.04 -4.90 -8.45
C LYS A 38 -6.39 -6.27 -9.05
N ALA A 39 -5.37 -7.09 -9.30
CA ALA A 39 -5.54 -8.39 -9.93
C ALA A 39 -6.44 -9.34 -9.13
N GLU A 40 -6.33 -9.33 -7.81
CA GLU A 40 -7.05 -10.30 -6.97
C GLU A 40 -8.45 -9.83 -6.57
N TYR A 41 -8.64 -8.53 -6.38
CA TYR A 41 -9.83 -8.01 -5.71
C TYR A 41 -10.59 -6.94 -6.48
N ILE A 42 -9.92 -6.04 -7.19
CA ILE A 42 -10.61 -4.95 -7.90
C ILE A 42 -11.12 -5.43 -9.26
N GLU A 43 -10.35 -6.23 -9.98
CA GLU A 43 -10.75 -6.74 -11.30
C GLU A 43 -11.88 -7.77 -11.22
N SER A 44 -11.98 -8.49 -10.09
CA SER A 44 -12.99 -9.53 -9.87
C SER A 44 -14.29 -9.01 -9.25
N PHE A 45 -14.31 -7.83 -8.63
CA PHE A 45 -15.47 -7.32 -7.89
C PHE A 45 -15.82 -5.87 -8.25
N PRO A 46 -16.90 -5.65 -9.03
CA PRO A 46 -17.41 -4.30 -9.22
C PRO A 46 -18.02 -3.78 -7.91
N PHE A 47 -17.54 -2.62 -7.44
CA PHE A 47 -18.08 -1.97 -6.25
C PHE A 47 -19.35 -1.19 -6.58
N VAL A 48 -20.42 -1.46 -5.84
CA VAL A 48 -21.71 -0.75 -5.97
C VAL A 48 -21.66 0.62 -5.30
N SER A 49 -20.81 0.80 -4.28
CA SER A 49 -20.64 2.09 -3.59
C SER A 49 -19.23 2.32 -3.09
N ARG A 50 -18.89 3.60 -2.84
CA ARG A 50 -17.62 3.99 -2.21
C ARG A 50 -17.47 3.41 -0.80
N ALA A 51 -18.57 3.26 -0.06
CA ALA A 51 -18.55 2.67 1.28
C ALA A 51 -18.16 1.20 1.21
N GLN A 52 -18.75 0.46 0.27
CA GLN A 52 -18.39 -0.94 0.02
C GLN A 52 -16.92 -1.07 -0.38
N ALA A 53 -16.44 -0.27 -1.34
CA ALA A 53 -15.04 -0.30 -1.75
C ALA A 53 -14.09 -0.05 -0.57
N ARG A 54 -14.39 0.91 0.31
CA ARG A 54 -13.58 1.18 1.51
C ARG A 54 -13.54 -0.01 2.45
N GLN A 55 -14.69 -0.62 2.75
CA GLN A 55 -14.77 -1.78 3.62
C GLN A 55 -13.98 -2.95 3.03
N THR A 56 -14.16 -3.23 1.76
CA THR A 56 -13.47 -4.32 1.07
C THR A 56 -11.95 -4.13 1.05
N ILE A 57 -11.47 -2.92 0.77
CA ILE A 57 -10.02 -2.62 0.79
C ILE A 57 -9.47 -2.75 2.20
N PHE A 58 -10.22 -2.33 3.22
CA PHE A 58 -9.81 -2.49 4.62
C PHE A 58 -9.71 -3.97 5.01
N GLU A 59 -10.72 -4.77 4.70
CA GLU A 59 -10.72 -6.22 4.95
C GLU A 59 -9.59 -6.92 4.21
N TYR A 60 -9.35 -6.55 2.95
CA TYR A 60 -8.21 -7.07 2.19
C TYR A 60 -6.89 -6.72 2.87
N THR A 61 -6.67 -5.46 3.23
CA THR A 61 -5.38 -5.00 3.76
C THR A 61 -5.11 -5.54 5.16
N ALA A 62 -6.05 -5.31 6.08
CA ALA A 62 -5.89 -5.63 7.50
C ALA A 62 -6.26 -7.09 7.82
N GLY A 63 -7.23 -7.67 7.12
CA GLY A 63 -7.70 -9.03 7.36
C GLY A 63 -6.88 -10.08 6.63
N PHE A 64 -6.52 -9.85 5.37
CA PHE A 64 -5.90 -10.86 4.51
C PHE A 64 -4.42 -10.59 4.19
N TYR A 65 -4.11 -9.46 3.55
CA TYR A 65 -2.79 -9.15 3.00
C TYR A 65 -1.68 -9.16 4.08
N ASN A 66 -1.92 -8.53 5.22
CA ASN A 66 -0.94 -8.48 6.29
C ASN A 66 -0.90 -9.76 7.15
N ARG A 67 -2.06 -10.40 7.38
CA ARG A 67 -2.21 -11.47 8.39
C ARG A 67 -2.17 -12.89 7.83
N VAL A 68 -2.55 -13.08 6.57
CA VAL A 68 -2.76 -14.42 5.99
C VAL A 68 -1.90 -14.63 4.74
N ARG A 69 -1.77 -13.60 3.90
CA ARG A 69 -1.02 -13.70 2.65
C ARG A 69 0.45 -14.00 2.92
N ARG A 70 0.98 -15.01 2.23
CA ARG A 70 2.41 -15.33 2.24
C ARG A 70 3.13 -14.49 1.18
N HIS A 71 4.16 -13.78 1.60
CA HIS A 71 4.96 -12.92 0.73
C HIS A 71 6.24 -13.63 0.33
N SER A 72 6.50 -13.76 -0.98
CA SER A 72 7.71 -14.40 -1.50
C SER A 72 8.98 -13.68 -1.04
N SER A 73 8.93 -12.35 -0.95
CA SER A 73 10.00 -11.50 -0.42
C SER A 73 10.36 -11.80 1.05
N LEU A 74 9.42 -12.36 1.82
CA LEU A 74 9.61 -12.76 3.22
C LEU A 74 9.91 -14.26 3.39
N GLY A 75 10.21 -14.98 2.31
CA GLY A 75 10.38 -16.44 2.33
C GLY A 75 9.05 -17.17 2.55
N TYR A 76 7.98 -16.71 1.89
CA TYR A 76 6.63 -17.26 1.98
C TYR A 76 6.03 -17.22 3.40
N LYS A 77 6.30 -16.12 4.13
CA LYS A 77 5.74 -15.83 5.45
C LYS A 77 4.71 -14.70 5.38
N GLN A 78 3.84 -14.65 6.39
CA GLN A 78 2.92 -13.53 6.60
C GLN A 78 3.62 -12.33 7.24
N LEU A 79 3.06 -11.13 7.06
CA LEU A 79 3.69 -9.86 7.47
C LEU A 79 3.56 -9.61 8.98
N ILE A 80 2.41 -9.95 9.55
CA ILE A 80 2.12 -9.89 10.98
C ILE A 80 1.98 -11.33 11.47
N CYS A 81 2.93 -11.76 12.31
CA CYS A 81 2.83 -13.00 13.07
C CYS A 81 2.02 -12.78 14.35
#